data_AF-A0A3P6DJM6-F1
#
_entry.id   AF-A0A3P6DJM6-F1
#
_cell.length_a   1.000
_cell.length_b   1.000
_cell.length_c   1.000
_cell.angle_alpha   90.00
_cell.angle_beta   90.00
_cell.angle_gamma   90.00
#
_symmetry.space_group_name_H-M   'P 1'
#
loop_
_entity.id
_entity.type
_entity.pdbx_description
1 polymer ?
#
loop_
_entity_poly.entity_id
_entity_poly.type
_entity_poly.pdbx_seq_one_letter_code
_entity_poly.pdbx_strand_id
1 'polypeptide(L)'
;MTIGGGHGDSEVLTVMEPPSQRNTETPSFQNATVPVDSSGRATVFRPFSLSSPHSRAFHLAWLSLFSCFFSTFSIPPLIPVISSDLGLSASALSAAGTASFAGSIFSRLAMGPLCDLIGPRTSSAILSLLTAPAILSTALVSSPTSFVLVRFFVGFSLANFVANQYWMSSMFSGNVVGLANGVSAGWANVGAGVSQLLMPILYTTIAEFLPRDVSWRVSFVFPAVFQVITAVLVLLYGQDTPDSNRKASNRNKDRTPVEEEHSSFVRILLDGLGDYRAWILALLYGYSFGVELTTDNMIAGYFYERFGVNLEAAGTIAASFAISNVASRPAGGMVSDVLGKRYGMRGRLWGLWIVQSVAGLLCLLLGRVNSLWGSIAVMWVFSVFVQAASGLIFGVVPFVSKRSLGVVAGMTGSGGTVGAVVTQVLLFSGDNVRKQRSISLMGLMTFVASLSVTLIYFPRWGGIFCGPSSSSASDDCSQRLLGDEEEDDDKVVISGRLRPVC
;
A
#
# COMPACT_ATOMS: atom_id res chain seq x y z
N MET A 1 96.67 17.78 31.48
CA MET A 1 95.37 17.17 31.80
C MET A 1 94.39 17.53 30.69
N THR A 2 93.69 16.66 29.98
CA THR A 2 93.71 15.21 29.78
C THR A 2 92.78 15.00 28.57
N ILE A 3 93.29 14.44 27.46
CA ILE A 3 92.65 13.53 26.47
C ILE A 3 91.37 14.07 25.76
N GLY A 4 91.38 14.38 24.46
CA GLY A 4 91.53 13.46 23.30
C GLY A 4 90.13 13.08 22.77
N GLY A 5 89.76 13.01 21.50
CA GLY A 5 90.39 13.22 20.19
C GLY A 5 89.25 13.30 19.15
N GLY A 6 89.53 13.82 17.95
CA GLY A 6 88.54 13.99 16.88
C GLY A 6 88.49 12.83 15.88
N HIS A 7 87.36 12.70 15.17
CA HIS A 7 87.23 12.45 13.72
C HIS A 7 85.78 12.09 13.37
N GLY A 8 85.33 12.51 12.19
CA GLY A 8 84.34 11.77 11.41
C GLY A 8 83.04 12.50 11.10
N ASP A 9 83.05 13.29 10.04
CA ASP A 9 81.85 13.73 9.32
C ASP A 9 81.01 12.52 8.87
N SER A 10 79.69 12.62 9.04
CA SER A 10 78.72 11.81 8.31
C SER A 10 77.48 12.66 8.06
N GLU A 11 77.34 13.06 6.81
CA GLU A 11 76.14 13.64 6.21
C GLU A 11 74.91 12.77 6.52
N VAL A 12 73.90 13.34 7.17
CA VAL A 12 72.54 12.80 7.09
C VAL A 12 71.78 13.64 6.08
N LEU A 13 71.82 13.14 4.84
CA LEU A 13 71.02 13.53 3.71
C LEU A 13 69.53 13.57 4.11
N THR A 14 68.95 14.76 4.24
CA THR A 14 67.50 14.92 4.34
C THR A 14 66.93 14.70 2.95
N VAL A 15 66.50 13.47 2.66
CA VAL A 15 65.81 13.13 1.42
C VAL A 15 64.46 13.86 1.42
N MET A 16 64.29 14.84 0.53
CA MET A 16 63.00 15.40 0.15
C MET A 16 62.11 14.25 -0.36
N GLU A 17 61.08 13.88 0.41
CA GLU A 17 59.98 13.08 -0.12
C GLU A 17 59.17 13.92 -1.13
N PRO A 18 58.78 13.34 -2.29
CA PRO A 18 57.93 14.02 -3.25
C PRO A 18 56.53 14.23 -2.65
N PRO A 19 55.80 15.28 -3.06
CA PRO A 19 54.47 15.55 -2.52
C PRO A 19 53.57 14.34 -2.78
N SER A 20 53.07 13.73 -1.70
CA SER A 20 52.14 12.61 -1.75
C SER A 20 50.97 12.98 -2.67
N GLN A 21 50.74 12.16 -3.68
CA GLN A 21 49.60 12.25 -4.57
C GLN A 21 48.33 12.42 -3.74
N ARG A 22 47.72 13.59 -3.85
CA ARG A 22 46.38 13.85 -3.35
C ARG A 22 45.48 12.95 -4.19
N ASN A 23 45.04 11.82 -3.62
CA ASN A 23 44.04 10.94 -4.22
C ASN A 23 42.79 11.77 -4.51
N THR A 24 42.70 12.32 -5.72
CA THR A 24 41.45 12.71 -6.33
C THR A 24 40.74 11.43 -6.73
N GLU A 25 40.18 10.74 -5.73
CA GLU A 25 39.07 9.84 -5.98
C GLU A 25 37.90 10.74 -6.43
N THR A 26 37.71 10.83 -7.74
CA THR A 26 36.38 11.09 -8.29
C THR A 26 35.42 10.12 -7.61
N PRO A 27 34.37 10.59 -6.91
CA PRO A 27 33.43 9.70 -6.27
C PRO A 27 32.77 8.89 -7.38
N SER A 28 33.10 7.60 -7.42
CA SER A 28 32.40 6.64 -8.24
C SER A 28 30.93 6.64 -7.81
N PHE A 29 30.01 6.56 -8.77
CA PHE A 29 28.57 6.54 -8.54
C PHE A 29 28.06 5.26 -7.82
N GLN A 30 28.92 4.57 -7.06
CA GLN A 30 28.63 3.33 -6.37
C GLN A 30 28.91 3.52 -4.87
N ASN A 31 27.84 3.40 -4.06
CA ASN A 31 27.80 3.48 -2.58
C ASN A 31 27.61 4.86 -1.93
N ALA A 32 26.63 5.65 -2.41
CA ALA A 32 25.97 6.59 -1.49
C ALA A 32 25.03 5.78 -0.57
N THR A 33 25.50 5.44 0.64
CA THR A 33 24.66 4.87 1.69
C THR A 33 23.44 5.77 1.92
N VAL A 34 22.23 5.22 1.77
CA VAL A 34 21.00 5.97 2.02
C VAL A 34 21.01 6.38 3.49
N PRO A 35 20.73 7.65 3.83
CA PRO A 35 20.69 8.08 5.23
C PRO A 35 19.56 7.34 5.97
N VAL A 36 19.87 6.77 7.13
CA VAL A 36 18.96 5.95 7.94
C VAL A 36 18.73 6.54 9.32
N ASP A 37 17.59 6.20 9.94
CA ASP A 37 17.30 6.46 11.36
C ASP A 37 17.99 5.43 12.28
N SER A 38 17.85 5.59 13.59
CA SER A 38 18.41 4.69 14.61
C SER A 38 17.97 3.21 14.44
N SER A 39 16.79 2.98 13.88
CA SER A 39 16.26 1.65 13.57
C SER A 39 16.71 1.12 12.19
N GLY A 40 17.58 1.84 11.49
CA GLY A 40 18.09 1.48 10.18
C GLY A 40 17.12 1.76 9.02
N ARG A 41 16.02 2.50 9.23
CA ARG A 41 15.04 2.83 8.19
C ARG A 41 15.47 4.03 7.38
N ALA A 42 15.22 4.01 6.07
CA ALA A 42 15.63 5.09 5.18
C ALA A 42 14.83 6.38 5.44
N THR A 43 15.55 7.49 5.66
CA THR A 43 15.02 8.85 5.87
C THR A 43 14.78 9.63 4.58
N VAL A 44 15.26 9.09 3.45
CA VAL A 44 15.08 9.64 2.12
C VAL A 44 14.55 8.55 1.21
N PHE A 45 13.43 8.85 0.54
CA PHE A 45 12.85 7.95 -0.44
C PHE A 45 13.28 8.32 -1.86
N ARG A 46 13.93 7.38 -2.55
CA ARG A 46 14.37 7.52 -3.95
C ARG A 46 13.69 6.44 -4.80
N PRO A 47 12.58 6.72 -5.48
CA PRO A 47 11.73 5.69 -6.11
C PRO A 47 12.39 4.91 -7.26
N PHE A 48 13.46 5.44 -7.86
CA PHE A 48 14.16 4.79 -8.99
C PHE A 48 15.49 4.15 -8.58
N SER A 49 15.82 4.18 -7.29
CA SER A 49 17.03 3.54 -6.77
C SER A 49 16.85 2.02 -6.73
N LEU A 50 17.88 1.26 -7.06
CA LEU A 50 17.88 -0.21 -6.91
C LEU A 50 18.72 -0.68 -5.71
N SER A 51 19.21 0.26 -4.89
CA SER A 51 20.08 -0.04 -3.75
C SER A 51 19.37 -0.91 -2.69
N SER A 52 20.08 -1.92 -2.20
CA SER A 52 19.66 -2.71 -1.04
C SER A 52 19.98 -1.99 0.28
N PRO A 53 19.23 -2.22 1.36
CA PRO A 53 18.06 -3.11 1.45
C PRO A 53 16.73 -2.42 1.06
N HIS A 54 16.61 -1.11 1.27
CA HIS A 54 15.32 -0.40 1.22
C HIS A 54 14.71 -0.32 -0.17
N SER A 55 15.47 0.12 -1.18
CA SER A 55 14.91 0.34 -2.51
C SER A 55 14.62 -0.99 -3.23
N ARG A 56 15.46 -2.02 -3.02
CA ARG A 56 15.16 -3.37 -3.50
C ARG A 56 13.88 -3.94 -2.88
N ALA A 57 13.70 -3.80 -1.57
CA ALA A 57 12.46 -4.19 -0.91
C ALA A 57 11.24 -3.43 -1.46
N PHE A 58 11.37 -2.13 -1.69
CA PHE A 58 10.35 -1.32 -2.37
C PHE A 58 9.97 -1.88 -3.75
N HIS A 59 10.95 -2.15 -4.62
CA HIS A 59 10.68 -2.67 -5.96
C HIS A 59 10.02 -4.05 -5.96
N LEU A 60 10.47 -4.94 -5.08
CA LEU A 60 9.86 -6.26 -4.93
C LEU A 60 8.43 -6.16 -4.37
N ALA A 61 8.20 -5.29 -3.39
CA ALA A 61 6.91 -5.12 -2.76
C ALA A 61 5.86 -4.61 -3.76
N TRP A 62 6.14 -3.53 -4.50
CA TRP A 62 5.14 -2.99 -5.44
C TRP A 62 4.95 -3.91 -6.64
N LEU A 63 5.99 -4.58 -7.15
CA LEU A 63 5.88 -5.50 -8.29
C LEU A 63 5.11 -6.77 -7.92
N SER A 64 5.35 -7.32 -6.73
CA SER A 64 4.58 -8.44 -6.19
C SER A 64 3.10 -8.05 -6.06
N LEU A 65 2.81 -6.91 -5.44
CA LEU A 65 1.44 -6.43 -5.31
C LEU A 65 0.79 -6.11 -6.67
N PHE A 66 1.55 -5.56 -7.62
CA PHE A 66 1.11 -5.31 -8.99
C PHE A 66 0.63 -6.59 -9.66
N SER A 67 1.40 -7.67 -9.53
CA SER A 67 1.00 -8.98 -10.09
C SER A 67 -0.28 -9.51 -9.45
N CYS A 68 -0.49 -9.35 -8.14
CA CYS A 68 -1.73 -9.75 -7.47
C CYS A 68 -2.95 -8.91 -7.92
N PHE A 69 -2.78 -7.60 -8.11
CA PHE A 69 -3.82 -6.75 -8.69
C PHE A 69 -4.12 -7.17 -10.12
N PHE A 70 -3.09 -7.31 -10.97
CA PHE A 70 -3.25 -7.76 -12.34
C PHE A 70 -4.00 -9.09 -12.43
N SER A 71 -3.62 -10.07 -11.62
CA SER A 71 -4.27 -11.37 -11.52
C SER A 71 -5.74 -11.27 -11.10
N THR A 72 -6.05 -10.55 -10.01
CA THR A 72 -7.43 -10.43 -9.52
C THR A 72 -8.35 -9.70 -10.50
N PHE A 73 -7.82 -8.66 -11.14
CA PHE A 73 -8.54 -7.82 -12.09
C PHE A 73 -8.37 -8.27 -13.55
N SER A 74 -7.81 -9.46 -13.78
CA SER A 74 -7.76 -10.08 -15.11
C SER A 74 -9.10 -10.67 -15.57
N ILE A 75 -9.99 -10.98 -14.61
CA ILE A 75 -11.31 -11.58 -14.89
C ILE A 75 -12.35 -10.55 -15.38
N PRO A 76 -12.52 -9.38 -14.74
CA PRO A 76 -13.53 -8.38 -15.15
C PRO A 76 -13.56 -8.02 -16.65
N PRO A 77 -12.43 -7.81 -17.33
CA PRO A 77 -12.42 -7.43 -18.75
C PRO A 77 -12.97 -8.52 -19.67
N LEU A 78 -12.88 -9.78 -19.24
CA LEU A 78 -13.35 -10.95 -20.00
C LEU A 78 -14.75 -11.40 -19.57
N ILE A 79 -15.38 -10.74 -18.59
CA ILE A 79 -16.75 -11.08 -18.14
C ILE A 79 -17.75 -11.18 -19.30
N PRO A 80 -17.78 -10.28 -20.31
CA PRO A 80 -18.74 -10.42 -21.41
C PRO A 80 -18.63 -11.75 -22.16
N VAL A 81 -17.41 -12.24 -22.37
CA VAL A 81 -17.13 -13.52 -23.03
C VAL A 81 -17.44 -14.69 -22.11
N ILE A 82 -16.95 -14.65 -20.86
CA ILE A 82 -17.15 -15.70 -19.85
C ILE A 82 -18.64 -15.86 -19.53
N SER A 83 -19.37 -14.76 -19.38
CA SER A 83 -20.81 -14.76 -19.09
C SER A 83 -21.61 -15.35 -20.22
N SER A 84 -21.23 -15.07 -21.48
CA SER A 84 -21.89 -15.64 -22.65
C SER A 84 -21.61 -17.14 -22.80
N ASP A 85 -20.39 -17.58 -22.46
CA ASP A 85 -19.98 -18.99 -22.54
C ASP A 85 -20.64 -19.86 -21.46
N LEU A 86 -20.67 -19.35 -20.21
CA LEU A 86 -21.19 -20.08 -19.05
C LEU A 86 -22.68 -19.83 -18.75
N GLY A 87 -23.35 -18.95 -19.51
CA GLY A 87 -24.74 -18.56 -19.28
C GLY A 87 -24.97 -17.90 -17.91
N LEU A 88 -24.05 -17.02 -17.48
CA LEU A 88 -24.13 -16.39 -16.16
C LEU A 88 -25.23 -15.33 -16.11
N SER A 89 -26.04 -15.34 -15.05
CA SER A 89 -26.99 -14.26 -14.75
C SER A 89 -26.27 -13.03 -14.21
N ALA A 90 -26.89 -11.85 -14.31
CA ALA A 90 -26.38 -10.62 -13.68
C ALA A 90 -26.20 -10.78 -12.16
N SER A 91 -27.08 -11.55 -11.51
CA SER A 91 -26.96 -11.89 -10.08
C SER A 91 -25.74 -12.75 -9.79
N ALA A 92 -25.41 -13.73 -10.63
CA ALA A 92 -24.21 -14.56 -10.47
C ALA A 92 -22.93 -13.74 -10.67
N LEU A 93 -22.90 -12.83 -11.64
CA LEU A 93 -21.78 -11.91 -11.84
C LEU A 93 -21.55 -10.99 -10.64
N SER A 94 -22.63 -10.40 -10.10
CA SER A 94 -22.56 -9.56 -8.88
C SER A 94 -22.10 -10.37 -7.67
N ALA A 95 -22.64 -11.58 -7.47
CA ALA A 95 -22.23 -12.49 -6.41
C ALA A 95 -20.75 -12.87 -6.53
N ALA A 96 -20.25 -13.12 -7.74
CA ALA A 96 -18.86 -13.46 -8.00
C ALA A 96 -17.92 -12.28 -7.73
N GLY A 97 -18.31 -11.06 -8.09
CA GLY A 97 -17.59 -9.83 -7.70
C GLY A 97 -17.51 -9.66 -6.19
N THR A 98 -18.66 -9.80 -5.51
CA THR A 98 -18.76 -9.72 -4.05
C THR A 98 -17.93 -10.78 -3.35
N ALA A 99 -17.95 -12.02 -3.86
CA ALA A 99 -17.18 -13.13 -3.33
C ALA A 99 -15.67 -12.86 -3.40
N SER A 100 -15.19 -12.25 -4.49
CA SER A 100 -13.78 -11.85 -4.60
C SER A 100 -13.36 -10.86 -3.52
N PHE A 101 -14.17 -9.82 -3.27
CA PHE A 101 -13.88 -8.89 -2.18
C PHE A 101 -14.04 -9.53 -0.81
N ALA A 102 -15.00 -10.45 -0.62
CA ALA A 102 -15.15 -11.21 0.62
C ALA A 102 -13.89 -12.03 0.94
N GLY A 103 -13.35 -12.75 -0.05
CA GLY A 103 -12.07 -13.47 0.11
C GLY A 103 -10.92 -12.53 0.46
N SER A 104 -10.90 -11.33 -0.11
CA SER A 104 -9.91 -10.31 0.24
C SER A 104 -10.04 -9.81 1.69
N ILE A 105 -11.25 -9.65 2.23
CA ILE A 105 -11.45 -9.22 3.62
C ILE A 105 -10.81 -10.23 4.60
N PHE A 106 -11.12 -11.51 4.45
CA PHE A 106 -10.60 -12.55 5.34
C PHE A 106 -9.07 -12.66 5.24
N SER A 107 -8.56 -12.72 4.02
CA SER A 107 -7.13 -12.85 3.78
C SER A 107 -6.33 -11.62 4.26
N ARG A 108 -6.88 -10.41 4.17
CA ARG A 108 -6.22 -9.18 4.69
C ARG A 108 -6.15 -9.15 6.21
N LEU A 109 -7.22 -9.57 6.89
CA LEU A 109 -7.22 -9.71 8.35
C LEU A 109 -6.22 -10.79 8.80
N ALA A 110 -6.06 -11.87 8.04
CA ALA A 110 -5.08 -12.92 8.33
C ALA A 110 -3.64 -12.52 7.99
N MET A 111 -3.44 -11.74 6.91
CA MET A 111 -2.11 -11.32 6.45
C MET A 111 -1.42 -10.39 7.45
N GLY A 112 -2.16 -9.55 8.17
CA GLY A 112 -1.60 -8.65 9.18
C GLY A 112 -0.79 -9.39 10.26
N PRO A 113 -1.44 -10.26 11.05
CA PRO A 113 -0.75 -11.10 12.03
C PRO A 113 0.34 -11.98 11.42
N LEU A 114 0.15 -12.46 10.18
CA LEU A 114 1.18 -13.26 9.49
C LEU A 114 2.45 -12.43 9.22
N CYS A 115 2.30 -11.17 8.80
CA CYS A 115 3.43 -10.26 8.62
C CYS A 115 4.14 -9.95 9.94
N ASP A 116 3.38 -9.79 11.03
CA ASP A 116 3.95 -9.57 12.37
C ASP A 116 4.74 -10.81 12.86
N LEU A 117 4.32 -12.03 12.48
CA LEU A 117 4.96 -13.29 12.90
C LEU A 117 6.16 -13.71 12.06
N ILE A 118 6.02 -13.76 10.74
CA ILE A 118 7.00 -14.37 9.83
C ILE A 118 7.59 -13.38 8.82
N GLY A 119 7.22 -12.09 8.92
CA GLY A 119 7.71 -11.01 8.07
C GLY A 119 6.95 -10.87 6.74
N PRO A 120 7.01 -9.69 6.11
CA PRO A 120 6.30 -9.39 4.88
C PRO A 120 6.79 -10.21 3.68
N ARG A 121 8.08 -10.58 3.61
CA ARG A 121 8.65 -11.34 2.50
C ARG A 121 8.01 -12.71 2.38
N THR A 122 8.07 -13.48 3.47
CA THR A 122 7.58 -14.86 3.51
C THR A 122 6.06 -14.88 3.36
N SER A 123 5.38 -13.97 4.05
CA SER A 123 3.91 -13.84 3.98
C SER A 123 3.43 -13.52 2.56
N SER A 124 4.05 -12.53 1.91
CA SER A 124 3.75 -12.12 0.53
C SER A 124 3.90 -13.27 -0.46
N ALA A 125 5.04 -13.96 -0.39
CA ALA A 125 5.37 -15.04 -1.32
C ALA A 125 4.47 -16.26 -1.15
N ILE A 126 4.24 -16.72 0.10
CA ILE A 126 3.36 -17.87 0.38
C ILE A 126 1.96 -17.60 -0.17
N LEU A 127 1.38 -16.44 0.14
CA LEU A 127 0.04 -16.11 -0.35
C LEU A 127 -0.01 -16.06 -1.88
N SER A 128 0.99 -15.46 -2.52
CA SER A 128 1.06 -15.35 -3.98
C SER A 128 1.18 -16.73 -4.64
N LEU A 129 1.98 -17.63 -4.08
CA LEU A 129 2.10 -19.02 -4.55
C LEU A 129 0.83 -19.84 -4.30
N LEU A 130 0.12 -19.61 -3.19
CA LEU A 130 -1.15 -20.28 -2.88
C LEU A 130 -2.30 -19.82 -3.79
N THR A 131 -2.28 -18.55 -4.22
CA THR A 131 -3.36 -17.96 -5.02
C THR A 131 -3.14 -18.08 -6.53
N ALA A 132 -1.91 -18.33 -7.00
CA ALA A 132 -1.65 -18.55 -8.43
C ALA A 132 -2.39 -19.78 -9.00
N PRO A 133 -2.47 -20.94 -8.30
CA PRO A 133 -3.33 -22.05 -8.71
C PRO A 133 -4.81 -21.69 -8.77
N ALA A 134 -5.29 -20.79 -7.90
CA ALA A 134 -6.68 -20.31 -7.93
C ALA A 134 -6.95 -19.42 -9.16
N ILE A 135 -5.95 -18.66 -9.64
CA ILE A 135 -6.07 -17.94 -10.92
C ILE A 135 -6.13 -18.94 -12.07
N LEU A 136 -5.24 -19.93 -12.09
CA LEU A 136 -5.20 -20.94 -13.15
C LEU A 136 -6.48 -21.78 -13.20
N SER A 137 -7.11 -22.05 -12.05
CA SER A 137 -8.38 -22.79 -11.99
C SER A 137 -9.56 -22.04 -12.62
N THR A 138 -9.43 -20.74 -12.91
CA THR A 138 -10.38 -19.99 -13.75
C THR A 138 -10.55 -20.65 -15.12
N ALA A 139 -9.48 -21.25 -15.67
CA ALA A 139 -9.52 -22.00 -16.92
C ALA A 139 -10.39 -23.27 -16.85
N LEU A 140 -10.72 -23.77 -15.65
CA LEU A 140 -11.48 -24.99 -15.42
C LEU A 140 -12.95 -24.73 -15.06
N VAL A 141 -13.35 -23.46 -14.94
CA VAL A 141 -14.71 -23.08 -14.52
C VAL A 141 -15.74 -23.49 -15.58
N SER A 142 -16.81 -24.15 -15.16
CA SER A 142 -17.88 -24.65 -16.03
C SER A 142 -19.29 -24.35 -15.52
N SER A 143 -19.43 -23.70 -14.35
CA SER A 143 -20.72 -23.42 -13.73
C SER A 143 -20.74 -22.08 -12.99
N PRO A 144 -21.92 -21.47 -12.77
CA PRO A 144 -22.03 -20.24 -11.98
C PRO A 144 -21.42 -20.37 -10.57
N THR A 145 -21.65 -21.50 -9.90
CA THR A 145 -21.12 -21.75 -8.55
C THR A 145 -19.60 -21.86 -8.56
N SER A 146 -19.01 -22.58 -9.53
CA SER A 146 -17.55 -22.68 -9.64
C SER A 146 -16.92 -21.32 -9.98
N PHE A 147 -17.58 -20.48 -10.77
CA PHE A 147 -17.12 -19.12 -11.05
C PHE A 147 -17.07 -18.26 -9.78
N VAL A 148 -18.13 -18.29 -8.96
CA VAL A 148 -18.17 -17.57 -7.67
C VAL A 148 -17.07 -18.06 -6.73
N LEU A 149 -16.88 -19.38 -6.63
CA LEU A 149 -15.85 -19.99 -5.77
C LEU A 149 -14.44 -19.61 -6.20
N VAL A 150 -14.12 -19.69 -7.50
CA VAL A 150 -12.82 -19.27 -8.02
C VAL A 150 -12.58 -17.79 -7.72
N ARG A 151 -13.58 -16.94 -7.93
CA ARG A 151 -13.47 -15.50 -7.63
C ARG A 151 -13.17 -15.22 -6.16
N PHE A 152 -13.76 -15.98 -5.24
CA PHE A 152 -13.46 -15.90 -3.81
C PHE A 152 -11.98 -16.18 -3.51
N PHE A 153 -11.44 -17.30 -4.01
CA PHE A 153 -10.05 -17.67 -3.79
C PHE A 153 -9.05 -16.73 -4.47
N VAL A 154 -9.37 -16.27 -5.69
CA VAL A 154 -8.57 -15.26 -6.39
C VAL A 154 -8.47 -13.96 -5.57
N GLY A 155 -9.55 -13.59 -4.89
CA GLY A 155 -9.62 -12.45 -3.99
C GLY A 155 -8.60 -12.49 -2.84
N PHE A 156 -8.10 -13.67 -2.46
CA PHE A 156 -7.09 -13.79 -1.42
C PHE A 156 -5.79 -13.09 -1.81
N SER A 157 -5.45 -13.04 -3.10
CA SER A 157 -4.21 -12.41 -3.57
C SER A 157 -4.13 -10.90 -3.24
N LEU A 158 -5.28 -10.23 -3.13
CA LEU A 158 -5.36 -8.81 -2.74
C LEU A 158 -4.92 -8.54 -1.29
N ALA A 159 -4.72 -9.58 -0.46
CA ALA A 159 -4.14 -9.42 0.86
C ALA A 159 -2.64 -9.11 0.84
N ASN A 160 -1.97 -9.34 -0.29
CA ASN A 160 -0.58 -8.91 -0.47
C ASN A 160 -0.40 -7.39 -0.30
N PHE A 161 -1.50 -6.62 -0.37
CA PHE A 161 -1.53 -5.22 -0.02
C PHE A 161 -1.03 -4.97 1.42
N VAL A 162 -1.45 -5.80 2.38
CA VAL A 162 -1.06 -5.64 3.79
C VAL A 162 0.44 -5.88 3.97
N ALA A 163 0.96 -6.94 3.34
CA ALA A 163 2.40 -7.21 3.33
C ALA A 163 3.19 -6.05 2.71
N ASN A 164 2.72 -5.46 1.62
CA ASN A 164 3.33 -4.30 0.98
C ASN A 164 3.39 -3.08 1.93
N GLN A 165 2.28 -2.73 2.58
CA GLN A 165 2.22 -1.60 3.52
C GLN A 165 3.09 -1.82 4.76
N TYR A 166 3.11 -3.05 5.27
CA TYR A 166 4.00 -3.44 6.36
C TYR A 166 5.46 -3.27 5.96
N TRP A 167 5.83 -3.76 4.77
CA TRP A 167 7.20 -3.72 4.26
C TRP A 167 7.72 -2.29 4.08
N MET A 168 6.87 -1.39 3.59
CA MET A 168 7.24 0.01 3.42
C MET A 168 7.41 0.71 4.78
N SER A 169 6.53 0.40 5.71
CA SER A 169 6.58 0.94 7.08
C SER A 169 7.75 0.37 7.90
N SER A 170 8.25 -0.81 7.56
CA SER A 170 9.46 -1.40 8.16
C SER A 170 10.76 -0.90 7.54
N MET A 171 10.73 -0.41 6.29
CA MET A 171 11.92 0.05 5.56
C MET A 171 12.10 1.58 5.59
N PHE A 172 11.02 2.35 5.68
CA PHE A 172 11.07 3.81 5.56
C PHE A 172 10.63 4.49 6.86
N SER A 173 11.34 5.55 7.23
CA SER A 173 11.06 6.29 8.48
C SER A 173 9.86 7.22 8.32
N GLY A 174 9.32 7.69 9.46
CA GLY A 174 8.07 8.43 9.52
C GLY A 174 8.01 9.71 8.67
N ASN A 175 9.15 10.30 8.34
CA ASN A 175 9.25 11.51 7.52
C ASN A 175 9.11 11.26 6.00
N VAL A 176 9.16 10.00 5.54
CA VAL A 176 9.03 9.60 4.11
C VAL A 176 8.13 8.37 3.89
N VAL A 177 7.61 7.77 4.99
CA VAL A 177 6.80 6.55 4.92
C VAL A 177 5.50 6.75 4.16
N GLY A 178 4.89 7.94 4.24
CA GLY A 178 3.65 8.24 3.51
C GLY A 178 3.87 8.18 2.00
N LEU A 179 4.94 8.82 1.52
CA LEU A 179 5.33 8.78 0.11
C LEU A 179 5.71 7.36 -0.34
N ALA A 180 6.48 6.62 0.46
CA ALA A 180 6.86 5.25 0.14
C ALA A 180 5.64 4.32 0.02
N ASN A 181 4.71 4.37 1.00
CA ASN A 181 3.43 3.66 0.96
C ASN A 181 2.59 4.07 -0.24
N GLY A 182 2.48 5.38 -0.49
CA GLY A 182 1.69 5.95 -1.59
C GLY A 182 2.21 5.52 -2.97
N VAL A 183 3.52 5.57 -3.20
CA VAL A 183 4.12 5.13 -4.47
C VAL A 183 3.98 3.63 -4.66
N SER A 184 4.35 2.85 -3.64
CA SER A 184 4.29 1.39 -3.70
C SER A 184 2.87 0.89 -3.99
N ALA A 185 1.87 1.41 -3.27
CA ALA A 185 0.47 1.08 -3.49
C ALA A 185 -0.09 1.63 -4.81
N GLY A 186 0.30 2.85 -5.17
CA GLY A 186 -0.14 3.54 -6.38
C GLY A 186 0.29 2.77 -7.63
N TRP A 187 1.59 2.50 -7.73
CA TRP A 187 2.16 1.74 -8.85
C TRP A 187 1.62 0.32 -8.92
N ALA A 188 1.44 -0.33 -7.77
CA ALA A 188 0.86 -1.66 -7.76
C ALA A 188 -0.60 -1.70 -8.25
N ASN A 189 -1.40 -0.69 -7.92
CA ASN A 189 -2.81 -0.65 -8.35
C ASN A 189 -2.98 -0.44 -9.85
N VAL A 190 -1.94 0.08 -10.53
CA VAL A 190 -1.88 0.14 -12.00
C VAL A 190 -2.07 -1.23 -12.63
N GLY A 191 -1.72 -2.32 -11.92
CA GLY A 191 -1.97 -3.69 -12.38
C GLY A 191 -3.42 -3.95 -12.75
N ALA A 192 -4.38 -3.34 -12.03
CA ALA A 192 -5.80 -3.44 -12.34
C ALA A 192 -6.21 -2.65 -13.60
N GLY A 193 -5.58 -1.50 -13.87
CA GLY A 193 -5.79 -0.76 -15.11
C GLY A 193 -5.15 -1.45 -16.31
N VAL A 194 -3.93 -1.98 -16.14
CA VAL A 194 -3.22 -2.72 -17.19
C VAL A 194 -3.93 -4.02 -17.52
N SER A 195 -4.51 -4.74 -16.54
CA SER A 195 -5.30 -5.93 -16.83
C SER A 195 -6.53 -5.63 -17.67
N GLN A 196 -7.18 -4.47 -17.47
CA GLN A 196 -8.31 -4.02 -18.30
C GLN A 196 -7.95 -3.81 -19.77
N LEU A 197 -6.73 -3.36 -20.06
CA LEU A 197 -6.25 -3.16 -21.42
C LEU A 197 -5.65 -4.44 -22.02
N LEU A 198 -4.84 -5.17 -21.25
CA LEU A 198 -4.04 -6.29 -21.75
C LEU A 198 -4.85 -7.58 -21.90
N MET A 199 -5.80 -7.87 -21.00
CA MET A 199 -6.55 -9.14 -21.06
C MET A 199 -7.42 -9.27 -22.32
N PRO A 200 -8.15 -8.23 -22.77
CA PRO A 200 -8.86 -8.31 -24.05
C PRO A 200 -7.92 -8.56 -25.22
N ILE A 201 -6.74 -7.93 -25.24
CA ILE A 201 -5.72 -8.13 -26.30
C ILE A 201 -5.22 -9.57 -26.29
N LEU A 202 -4.86 -10.12 -25.12
CA LEU A 202 -4.45 -11.51 -24.98
C LEU A 202 -5.55 -12.46 -25.48
N TYR A 203 -6.79 -12.21 -25.09
CA TYR A 203 -7.93 -13.00 -25.56
C TYR A 203 -8.08 -12.95 -27.08
N THR A 204 -8.08 -11.75 -27.69
CA THR A 204 -8.26 -11.61 -29.13
C THR A 204 -7.12 -12.25 -29.92
N THR A 205 -5.87 -12.08 -29.48
CA THR A 205 -4.71 -12.72 -30.13
C THR A 205 -4.79 -14.25 -30.03
N ILE A 206 -5.20 -14.79 -28.89
CA ILE A 206 -5.36 -16.25 -28.74
C ILE A 206 -6.53 -16.77 -29.58
N ALA A 207 -7.63 -16.00 -29.67
CA ALA A 207 -8.81 -16.34 -30.44
C ALA A 207 -8.60 -16.39 -31.96
N GLU A 208 -7.48 -15.86 -32.48
CA GLU A 208 -7.06 -16.07 -33.87
C GLU A 208 -6.66 -17.52 -34.15
N PHE A 209 -6.26 -18.27 -33.12
CA PHE A 209 -5.71 -19.63 -33.24
C PHE A 209 -6.57 -20.71 -32.57
N LEU A 210 -7.40 -20.34 -31.59
CA LEU A 210 -8.18 -21.28 -30.78
C LEU A 210 -9.68 -20.95 -30.77
N PRO A 211 -10.57 -21.94 -30.52
CA PRO A 211 -11.98 -21.69 -30.27
C PRO A 211 -12.21 -20.69 -29.12
N ARG A 212 -13.32 -19.95 -29.18
CA ARG A 212 -13.60 -18.86 -28.22
C ARG A 212 -13.67 -19.34 -26.77
N ASP A 213 -14.28 -20.51 -26.54
CA ASP A 213 -14.43 -21.19 -25.26
C ASP A 213 -13.09 -21.62 -24.65
N VAL A 214 -12.09 -21.94 -25.49
CA VAL A 214 -10.73 -22.27 -25.06
C VAL A 214 -9.89 -21.00 -24.87
N SER A 215 -10.08 -19.99 -25.70
CA SER A 215 -9.23 -18.79 -25.76
C SER A 215 -9.25 -17.98 -24.47
N TRP A 216 -10.43 -17.75 -23.90
CA TRP A 216 -10.54 -17.01 -22.64
C TRP A 216 -9.93 -17.79 -21.47
N ARG A 217 -10.00 -19.12 -21.49
CA ARG A 217 -9.42 -19.99 -20.45
C ARG A 217 -7.89 -19.93 -20.47
N VAL A 218 -7.29 -20.05 -21.66
CA VAL A 218 -5.83 -19.99 -21.84
C VAL A 218 -5.27 -18.61 -21.49
N SER A 219 -6.05 -17.54 -21.67
CA SER A 219 -5.65 -16.17 -21.32
C SER A 219 -5.24 -16.03 -19.84
N PHE A 220 -5.77 -16.87 -18.93
CA PHE A 220 -5.43 -16.84 -17.50
C PHE A 220 -4.10 -17.52 -17.14
N VAL A 221 -3.43 -18.18 -18.08
CA VAL A 221 -2.07 -18.72 -17.86
C VAL A 221 -1.08 -17.58 -17.61
N PHE A 222 -1.19 -16.49 -18.38
CA PHE A 222 -0.30 -15.33 -18.25
C PHE A 222 -0.30 -14.70 -16.84
N PRO A 223 -1.45 -14.27 -16.25
CA PRO A 223 -1.48 -13.72 -14.91
C PRO A 223 -0.97 -14.72 -13.85
N ALA A 224 -1.31 -16.00 -13.97
CA ALA A 224 -0.85 -17.03 -13.02
C ALA A 224 0.68 -17.17 -13.03
N VAL A 225 1.29 -17.29 -14.22
CA VAL A 225 2.76 -17.39 -14.36
C VAL A 225 3.43 -16.11 -13.88
N PHE A 226 2.91 -14.94 -14.26
CA PHE A 226 3.45 -13.66 -13.82
C PHE A 226 3.48 -13.54 -12.30
N GLN A 227 2.40 -13.96 -11.62
CA GLN A 227 2.32 -13.97 -10.16
C GLN A 227 3.26 -14.98 -9.49
N VAL A 228 3.50 -16.15 -10.10
CA VAL A 228 4.49 -17.11 -9.58
C VAL A 228 5.91 -16.53 -9.69
N ILE A 229 6.24 -15.91 -10.82
CA ILE A 229 7.56 -15.32 -11.04
C ILE A 229 7.85 -14.24 -9.99
N THR A 230 6.91 -13.31 -9.75
CA THR A 230 7.09 -12.26 -8.74
C THR A 230 7.20 -12.83 -7.33
N ALA A 231 6.45 -13.88 -6.99
CA ALA A 231 6.55 -14.56 -5.69
C ALA A 231 7.92 -15.20 -5.48
N VAL A 232 8.48 -15.86 -6.50
CA VAL A 232 9.83 -16.44 -6.45
C VAL A 232 10.88 -15.33 -6.31
N LEU A 233 10.75 -14.22 -7.04
CA LEU A 233 11.66 -13.07 -6.89
C LEU A 233 11.63 -12.48 -5.47
N VAL A 234 10.45 -12.40 -4.85
CA VAL A 234 10.31 -11.97 -3.45
C VAL A 234 11.05 -12.91 -2.50
N LEU A 235 10.95 -14.23 -2.69
CA LEU A 235 11.67 -15.20 -1.85
C LEU A 235 13.19 -15.11 -2.01
N LEU A 236 13.66 -14.98 -3.25
CA LEU A 236 15.09 -14.98 -3.56
C LEU A 236 15.79 -13.68 -3.16
N TYR A 237 15.13 -12.53 -3.34
CA TYR A 237 15.77 -11.21 -3.21
C TYR A 237 15.21 -10.33 -2.09
N GLY A 238 14.08 -10.70 -1.49
CA GLY A 238 13.43 -9.92 -0.44
C GLY A 238 14.17 -9.96 0.90
N GLN A 239 14.07 -8.87 1.66
CA GLN A 239 14.54 -8.73 3.04
C GLN A 239 13.45 -8.10 3.90
N ASP A 240 13.12 -8.66 5.06
CA ASP A 240 11.98 -8.22 5.88
C ASP A 240 12.21 -6.88 6.60
N THR A 241 13.46 -6.65 7.03
CA THR A 241 13.89 -5.44 7.75
C THR A 241 15.26 -5.00 7.23
N PRO A 242 15.65 -3.72 7.42
CA PRO A 242 16.97 -3.22 7.01
C PRO A 242 18.13 -4.08 7.55
N ASP A 243 17.97 -4.59 8.77
CA ASP A 243 18.97 -5.40 9.51
C ASP A 243 18.72 -6.91 9.46
N SER A 244 17.92 -7.39 8.51
CA SER A 244 17.44 -8.79 8.47
C SER A 244 18.57 -9.84 8.59
N ASN A 245 19.74 -9.58 8.00
CA ASN A 245 20.88 -10.49 8.05
C ASN A 245 21.51 -10.57 9.46
N ARG A 246 21.52 -9.46 10.21
CA ARG A 246 22.05 -9.40 11.59
C ARG A 246 21.12 -10.11 12.58
N LYS A 247 19.81 -9.93 12.43
CA LYS A 247 18.79 -10.59 13.26
C LYS A 247 18.71 -12.10 13.01
N ALA A 248 18.83 -12.56 11.77
CA ALA A 248 18.88 -14.00 11.46
C ALA A 248 20.09 -14.70 12.10
N SER A 249 21.24 -14.02 12.17
CA SER A 249 22.44 -14.53 12.85
C SER A 249 22.26 -14.62 14.38
N ASN A 250 21.58 -13.65 15.00
CA ASN A 250 21.33 -13.64 16.45
C ASN A 250 20.16 -14.54 16.89
N ARG A 251 19.14 -14.77 16.05
CA ARG A 251 18.00 -15.66 16.36
C ARG A 251 18.40 -17.15 16.48
N ASN A 252 19.55 -17.52 15.93
CA ASN A 252 20.15 -18.84 16.16
C ASN A 252 20.81 -18.99 17.54
N LYS A 253 21.03 -17.90 18.29
CA LYS A 253 21.62 -17.91 19.64
C LYS A 253 20.58 -17.86 20.77
N ASP A 254 19.46 -17.17 20.56
CA ASP A 254 18.36 -17.09 21.54
C ASP A 254 17.10 -17.76 20.97
N ARG A 255 16.86 -19.01 21.36
CA ARG A 255 15.55 -19.65 21.18
C ARG A 255 14.76 -19.49 22.47
N THR A 256 13.91 -18.47 22.54
CA THR A 256 12.91 -18.31 23.59
C THR A 256 11.89 -19.47 23.54
N PRO A 257 11.32 -19.89 24.69
CA PRO A 257 10.32 -20.96 24.74
C PRO A 257 9.02 -20.60 24.00
N VAL A 258 8.44 -21.59 23.31
CA VAL A 258 7.27 -21.44 22.40
C VAL A 258 6.02 -20.87 23.08
N GLU A 259 5.85 -21.10 24.40
CA GLU A 259 4.71 -20.60 25.17
C GLU A 259 4.75 -19.08 25.40
N GLU A 260 5.94 -18.48 25.54
CA GLU A 260 6.12 -17.02 25.65
C GLU A 260 5.86 -16.32 24.32
N GLU A 261 6.22 -16.96 23.20
CA GLU A 261 5.99 -16.41 21.84
C GLU A 261 4.48 -16.38 21.51
N HIS A 262 3.72 -17.42 21.87
CA HIS A 262 2.27 -17.47 21.66
C HIS A 262 1.50 -16.46 22.54
N SER A 263 1.86 -16.35 23.82
CA SER A 263 1.22 -15.36 24.72
C SER A 263 1.55 -13.93 24.33
N SER A 264 2.76 -13.66 23.83
CA SER A 264 3.14 -12.36 23.26
C SER A 264 2.34 -12.06 21.98
N PHE A 265 2.19 -13.03 21.07
CA PHE A 265 1.43 -12.87 19.84
C PHE A 265 -0.05 -12.56 20.08
N VAL A 266 -0.73 -13.31 20.97
CA VAL A 266 -2.14 -13.05 21.30
C VAL A 266 -2.32 -11.64 21.88
N ARG A 267 -1.37 -11.17 22.70
CA ARG A 267 -1.39 -9.79 23.20
C ARG A 267 -1.23 -8.77 22.08
N ILE A 268 -0.28 -8.96 21.15
CA ILE A 268 -0.09 -8.08 19.99
C ILE A 268 -1.37 -8.02 19.13
N LEU A 269 -2.02 -9.17 18.92
CA LEU A 269 -3.28 -9.26 18.18
C LEU A 269 -4.41 -8.50 18.89
N LEU A 270 -4.61 -8.75 20.18
CA LEU A 270 -5.66 -8.09 20.97
C LEU A 270 -5.41 -6.58 21.09
N ASP A 271 -4.17 -6.16 21.29
CA ASP A 271 -3.76 -4.74 21.33
C ASP A 271 -4.09 -4.05 20.00
N GLY A 272 -3.81 -4.70 18.86
CA GLY A 272 -4.13 -4.17 17.53
C GLY A 272 -5.64 -4.09 17.27
N LEU A 273 -6.38 -5.17 17.57
CA LEU A 273 -7.83 -5.24 17.36
C LEU A 273 -8.62 -4.29 18.28
N GLY A 274 -8.09 -4.03 19.48
CA GLY A 274 -8.68 -3.11 20.46
C GLY A 274 -8.46 -1.63 20.15
N ASP A 275 -7.57 -1.28 19.21
CA ASP A 275 -7.28 0.11 18.90
C ASP A 275 -8.40 0.72 18.03
N TYR A 276 -9.22 1.57 18.65
CA TYR A 276 -10.31 2.27 17.98
C TYR A 276 -9.83 3.11 16.77
N ARG A 277 -8.58 3.59 16.79
CA ARG A 277 -7.99 4.40 15.69
C ARG A 277 -7.85 3.56 14.43
N ALA A 278 -7.50 2.28 14.57
CA ALA A 278 -7.42 1.35 13.45
C ALA A 278 -8.78 1.13 12.80
N TRP A 279 -9.86 1.05 13.58
CA TRP A 279 -11.22 0.91 13.07
C TRP A 279 -11.73 2.18 12.36
N ILE A 280 -11.41 3.36 12.87
CA ILE A 280 -11.74 4.63 12.20
C ILE A 280 -10.98 4.72 10.87
N LEU A 281 -9.68 4.39 10.85
CA LEU A 281 -8.91 4.36 9.61
C LEU A 281 -9.43 3.31 8.63
N ALA A 282 -9.88 2.15 9.10
CA ALA A 282 -10.54 1.14 8.27
C ALA A 282 -11.83 1.68 7.64
N LEU A 283 -12.67 2.40 8.40
CA LEU A 283 -13.87 3.05 7.88
C LEU A 283 -13.52 4.08 6.79
N LEU A 284 -12.54 4.94 7.05
CA LEU A 284 -12.06 5.94 6.10
C LEU A 284 -11.46 5.30 4.85
N TYR A 285 -10.75 4.18 5.00
CA TYR A 285 -10.20 3.42 3.88
C TYR A 285 -11.30 2.75 3.07
N GLY A 286 -12.39 2.31 3.72
CA GLY A 286 -13.60 1.83 3.08
C GLY A 286 -14.26 2.87 2.18
N TYR A 287 -14.30 4.13 2.59
CA TYR A 287 -14.89 5.22 1.81
C TYR A 287 -13.90 5.95 0.88
N SER A 288 -12.65 5.52 0.83
CA SER A 288 -11.66 5.94 -0.19
C SER A 288 -11.38 4.78 -1.14
N PHE A 289 -10.52 3.83 -0.76
CA PHE A 289 -10.19 2.67 -1.58
C PHE A 289 -11.40 1.78 -1.89
N GLY A 290 -12.35 1.62 -0.97
CA GLY A 290 -13.56 0.85 -1.26
C GLY A 290 -14.46 1.50 -2.31
N VAL A 291 -14.62 2.83 -2.22
CA VAL A 291 -15.34 3.63 -3.23
C VAL A 291 -14.59 3.65 -4.56
N GLU A 292 -13.26 3.67 -4.54
CA GLU A 292 -12.40 3.51 -5.72
C GLU A 292 -12.67 2.17 -6.42
N LEU A 293 -12.59 1.05 -5.68
CA LEU A 293 -12.86 -0.30 -6.20
C LEU A 293 -14.28 -0.46 -6.74
N THR A 294 -15.26 0.10 -6.04
CA THR A 294 -16.65 0.10 -6.48
C THR A 294 -16.79 0.88 -7.78
N THR A 295 -16.18 2.06 -7.87
CA THR A 295 -16.17 2.87 -9.10
C THR A 295 -15.51 2.11 -10.25
N ASP A 296 -14.34 1.49 -10.04
CA ASP A 296 -13.64 0.69 -11.07
C ASP A 296 -14.53 -0.39 -11.68
N ASN A 297 -15.34 -1.07 -10.87
CA ASN A 297 -16.21 -2.15 -11.34
C ASN A 297 -17.42 -1.69 -12.16
N MET A 298 -17.87 -0.45 -12.00
CA MET A 298 -19.14 0.02 -12.57
C MET A 298 -19.00 1.16 -13.56
N ILE A 299 -17.87 1.87 -13.57
CA ILE A 299 -17.73 3.13 -14.30
C ILE A 299 -17.80 2.92 -15.82
N ALA A 300 -17.22 1.84 -16.33
CA ALA A 300 -17.34 1.47 -17.75
C ALA A 300 -18.81 1.25 -18.14
N GLY A 301 -19.54 0.44 -17.36
CA GLY A 301 -20.96 0.18 -17.59
C GLY A 301 -21.82 1.44 -17.41
N TYR A 302 -21.44 2.36 -16.52
CA TYR A 302 -22.11 3.64 -16.35
C TYR A 302 -22.00 4.52 -17.60
N PHE A 303 -20.80 4.67 -18.19
CA PHE A 303 -20.63 5.47 -19.41
C PHE A 303 -21.29 4.80 -20.62
N TYR A 304 -21.18 3.48 -20.74
CA TYR A 304 -21.82 2.70 -21.79
C TYR A 304 -23.35 2.88 -21.79
N GLU A 305 -24.01 2.61 -20.66
CA GLU A 305 -25.48 2.68 -20.57
C GLU A 305 -26.02 4.11 -20.57
N ARG A 306 -25.33 5.06 -19.92
CA ARG A 306 -25.84 6.43 -19.76
C ARG A 306 -25.65 7.27 -21.02
N PHE A 307 -24.50 7.15 -21.67
CA PHE A 307 -24.10 8.03 -22.77
C PHE A 307 -24.01 7.32 -24.12
N GLY A 308 -24.20 5.99 -24.16
CA GLY A 308 -24.18 5.22 -25.41
C GLY A 308 -22.81 5.17 -26.08
N VAL A 309 -21.72 5.40 -25.34
CA VAL A 309 -20.36 5.25 -25.87
C VAL A 309 -20.08 3.78 -26.17
N ASN A 310 -19.24 3.50 -27.18
CA ASN A 310 -18.84 2.13 -27.49
C ASN A 310 -18.04 1.50 -26.33
N LEU A 311 -17.94 0.16 -26.32
CA LEU A 311 -17.29 -0.59 -25.24
C LEU A 311 -15.81 -0.21 -25.08
N GLU A 312 -15.12 0.07 -26.20
CA GLU A 312 -13.73 0.48 -26.22
C GLU A 312 -13.50 1.85 -25.56
N ALA A 313 -14.32 2.86 -25.89
CA ALA A 313 -14.23 4.17 -25.25
C ALA A 313 -14.63 4.09 -23.78
N ALA A 314 -15.66 3.31 -23.42
CA ALA A 314 -16.03 3.09 -22.02
C ALA A 314 -14.89 2.46 -21.22
N GLY A 315 -14.22 1.45 -21.79
CA GLY A 315 -13.04 0.80 -21.21
C GLY A 315 -11.86 1.77 -21.07
N THR A 316 -11.62 2.62 -22.07
CA THR A 316 -10.56 3.63 -22.04
C THR A 316 -10.81 4.70 -20.96
N ILE A 317 -12.06 5.18 -20.85
CA ILE A 317 -12.48 6.12 -19.80
C ILE A 317 -12.29 5.46 -18.41
N ALA A 318 -12.71 4.21 -18.24
CA ALA A 318 -12.51 3.46 -17.00
C ALA A 318 -11.03 3.25 -16.66
N ALA A 319 -10.20 2.89 -17.65
CA ALA A 319 -8.77 2.74 -17.48
C ALA A 319 -8.10 4.06 -17.03
N SER A 320 -8.57 5.22 -17.53
CA SER A 320 -8.05 6.53 -17.10
C SER A 320 -8.24 6.80 -15.60
N PHE A 321 -9.34 6.30 -15.02
CA PHE A 321 -9.59 6.37 -13.59
C PHE A 321 -8.57 5.51 -12.83
N ALA A 322 -8.41 4.24 -13.21
CA ALA A 322 -7.49 3.32 -12.54
C ALA A 322 -6.02 3.74 -12.66
N ILE A 323 -5.58 4.19 -13.85
CA ILE A 323 -4.19 4.59 -14.12
C ILE A 323 -3.81 5.87 -13.37
N SER A 324 -4.75 6.74 -13.02
CA SER A 324 -4.42 7.93 -12.23
C SER A 324 -3.78 7.60 -10.87
N ASN A 325 -3.92 6.36 -10.37
CA ASN A 325 -3.25 5.85 -9.16
C ASN A 325 -1.72 5.95 -9.23
N VAL A 326 -1.14 5.97 -10.43
CA VAL A 326 0.31 6.18 -10.64
C VAL A 326 0.81 7.42 -9.92
N ALA A 327 0.00 8.48 -9.88
CA ALA A 327 0.37 9.80 -9.38
C ALA A 327 -0.45 10.21 -8.15
N SER A 328 -1.75 9.93 -8.14
CA SER A 328 -2.68 10.42 -7.12
C SER A 328 -2.39 9.88 -5.72
N ARG A 329 -2.15 8.56 -5.59
CA ARG A 329 -1.75 7.95 -4.31
C ARG A 329 -0.39 8.45 -3.79
N PRO A 330 0.67 8.49 -4.62
CA PRO A 330 1.91 9.16 -4.24
C PRO A 330 1.71 10.60 -3.77
N ALA A 331 0.87 11.37 -4.47
CA ALA A 331 0.60 12.76 -4.11
C ALA A 331 -0.04 12.84 -2.71
N GLY A 332 -1.00 11.96 -2.40
CA GLY A 332 -1.56 11.83 -1.06
C GLY A 332 -0.49 11.51 0.01
N GLY A 333 0.36 10.53 -0.27
CA GLY A 333 1.47 10.16 0.61
C GLY A 333 2.47 11.30 0.83
N MET A 334 2.81 12.02 -0.24
CA MET A 334 3.68 13.20 -0.19
C MET A 334 3.06 14.32 0.65
N VAL A 335 1.78 14.62 0.42
CA VAL A 335 1.04 15.62 1.20
C VAL A 335 1.00 15.22 2.68
N SER A 336 0.79 13.93 2.99
CA SER A 336 0.88 13.41 4.36
C SER A 336 2.25 13.72 4.99
N ASP A 337 3.34 13.41 4.30
CA ASP A 337 4.68 13.60 4.84
C ASP A 337 5.06 15.08 4.97
N VAL A 338 4.66 15.93 4.01
CA VAL A 338 4.89 17.39 4.06
C VAL A 338 4.11 18.02 5.22
N LEU A 339 2.82 17.69 5.37
CA LEU A 339 2.01 18.18 6.47
C LEU A 339 2.48 17.60 7.81
N GLY A 340 2.96 16.36 7.82
CA GLY A 340 3.61 15.73 8.97
C GLY A 340 4.86 16.47 9.43
N LYS A 341 5.74 16.86 8.49
CA LYS A 341 6.95 17.64 8.80
C LYS A 341 6.64 19.04 9.33
N ARG A 342 5.61 19.70 8.78
CA ARG A 342 5.30 21.10 9.10
C ARG A 342 4.40 21.28 10.32
N TYR A 343 3.43 20.38 10.52
CA TYR A 343 2.37 20.51 11.53
C TYR A 343 2.18 19.23 12.37
N GLY A 344 3.09 18.26 12.29
CA GLY A 344 3.01 16.99 13.02
C GLY A 344 1.83 16.12 12.57
N MET A 345 1.38 15.22 13.45
CA MET A 345 0.22 14.35 13.17
C MET A 345 -1.07 15.11 12.90
N ARG A 346 -1.25 16.29 13.51
CA ARG A 346 -2.42 17.14 13.24
C ARG A 346 -2.50 17.53 11.77
N GLY A 347 -1.36 17.90 11.18
CA GLY A 347 -1.26 18.18 9.75
C GLY A 347 -1.71 17.00 8.89
N ARG A 348 -1.26 15.78 9.22
CA ARG A 348 -1.67 14.55 8.52
C ARG A 348 -3.19 14.34 8.58
N LEU A 349 -3.79 14.53 9.76
CA LEU A 349 -5.24 14.40 9.96
C LEU A 349 -6.04 15.49 9.23
N TRP A 350 -5.57 16.74 9.21
CA TRP A 350 -6.20 17.82 8.43
C TRP A 350 -6.16 17.53 6.94
N GLY A 351 -5.00 17.10 6.42
CA GLY A 351 -4.86 16.72 5.02
C GLY A 351 -5.83 15.60 4.65
N LEU A 352 -5.88 14.55 5.47
CA LEU A 352 -6.80 13.43 5.29
C LEU A 352 -8.27 13.88 5.26
N TRP A 353 -8.70 14.67 6.25
CA TRP A 353 -10.08 15.13 6.35
C TRP A 353 -10.50 15.99 5.14
N ILE A 354 -9.67 16.96 4.75
CA ILE A 354 -9.97 17.87 3.64
C ILE A 354 -10.03 17.11 2.31
N VAL A 355 -9.02 16.29 2.00
CA VAL A 355 -8.95 15.55 0.73
C VAL A 355 -10.09 14.55 0.61
N GLN A 356 -10.41 13.81 1.69
CA GLN A 356 -11.52 12.87 1.72
C GLN A 356 -12.89 13.55 1.57
N SER A 357 -13.08 14.71 2.22
CA SER A 357 -14.31 15.50 2.11
C SER A 357 -14.53 15.98 0.68
N VAL A 358 -13.48 16.51 0.03
CA VAL A 358 -13.53 16.96 -1.36
C VAL A 358 -13.80 15.78 -2.31
N ALA A 359 -13.19 14.61 -2.09
CA ALA A 359 -13.49 13.41 -2.85
C ALA A 359 -14.98 13.03 -2.77
N GLY A 360 -15.58 13.07 -1.58
CA GLY A 360 -17.01 12.79 -1.38
C GLY A 360 -17.91 13.77 -2.13
N LEU A 361 -17.61 15.07 -2.08
CA LEU A 361 -18.37 16.11 -2.80
C LEU A 361 -18.25 15.96 -4.32
N LEU A 362 -17.06 15.62 -4.84
CA LEU A 362 -16.84 15.37 -6.27
C LEU A 362 -17.57 14.11 -6.75
N CYS A 363 -17.60 13.05 -5.95
CA CYS A 363 -18.39 11.86 -6.23
C CYS A 363 -19.89 12.18 -6.27
N LEU A 364 -20.36 13.01 -5.34
CA LEU A 364 -21.75 13.49 -5.35
C LEU A 364 -22.05 14.26 -6.64
N LEU A 365 -21.15 15.16 -7.05
CA LEU A 365 -21.27 15.94 -8.27
C LEU A 365 -21.29 15.05 -9.52
N LEU A 366 -20.45 14.01 -9.60
CA LEU A 366 -20.41 13.07 -10.73
C LEU A 366 -21.79 12.44 -11.00
N GLY A 367 -22.53 12.11 -9.95
CA GLY A 367 -23.89 11.57 -10.07
C GLY A 367 -24.94 12.59 -10.57
N ARG A 368 -24.61 13.88 -10.61
CA ARG A 368 -25.53 14.97 -11.00
C ARG A 368 -25.23 15.60 -12.35
N VAL A 369 -24.00 15.48 -12.84
CA VAL A 369 -23.62 16.03 -14.15
C VAL A 369 -24.34 15.27 -15.27
N ASN A 370 -24.84 16.01 -16.26
CA ASN A 370 -25.59 15.47 -17.40
C ASN A 370 -24.82 15.48 -18.72
N SER A 371 -23.66 16.16 -18.78
CA SER A 371 -22.80 16.19 -19.96
C SER A 371 -21.80 15.04 -19.93
N LEU A 372 -21.53 14.41 -21.09
CA LEU A 372 -20.53 13.35 -21.23
C LEU A 372 -19.14 13.85 -20.82
N TRP A 373 -18.64 14.90 -21.48
CA TRP A 373 -17.33 15.48 -21.21
C TRP A 373 -17.21 16.06 -19.81
N GLY A 374 -18.30 16.65 -19.29
CA GLY A 374 -18.36 17.11 -17.90
C GLY A 374 -18.24 15.95 -16.91
N SER A 375 -18.88 14.81 -17.19
CA SER A 375 -18.80 13.61 -16.33
C SER A 375 -17.41 13.01 -16.34
N ILE A 376 -16.75 12.95 -17.52
CA ILE A 376 -15.36 12.48 -17.64
C ILE A 376 -14.42 13.39 -16.84
N ALA A 377 -14.55 14.72 -16.98
CA ALA A 377 -13.71 15.67 -16.26
C ALA A 377 -13.90 15.57 -14.73
N VAL A 378 -15.14 15.55 -14.24
CA VAL A 378 -15.42 15.41 -12.81
C VAL A 378 -14.96 14.06 -12.28
N MET A 379 -15.14 12.98 -13.06
CA MET A 379 -14.64 11.65 -12.71
C MET A 379 -13.12 11.65 -12.54
N TRP A 380 -12.38 12.29 -13.46
CA TRP A 380 -10.92 12.33 -13.39
C TRP A 380 -10.43 13.10 -12.16
N VAL A 381 -11.03 14.27 -11.87
CA VAL A 381 -10.71 15.04 -10.66
C VAL A 381 -11.09 14.26 -9.40
N PHE A 382 -12.28 13.65 -9.37
CA PHE A 382 -12.70 12.75 -8.28
C PHE A 382 -11.69 11.63 -8.04
N SER A 383 -11.21 10.99 -9.11
CA SER A 383 -10.20 9.93 -9.08
C SER A 383 -8.94 10.38 -8.35
N VAL A 384 -8.45 11.58 -8.66
CA VAL A 384 -7.25 12.15 -8.01
C VAL A 384 -7.45 12.29 -6.50
N PHE A 385 -8.58 12.84 -6.06
CA PHE A 385 -8.83 13.08 -4.63
C PHE A 385 -9.11 11.79 -3.85
N VAL A 386 -9.93 10.87 -4.38
CA VAL A 386 -10.27 9.62 -3.68
C VAL A 386 -9.03 8.74 -3.50
N GLN A 387 -8.14 8.71 -4.50
CA GLN A 387 -6.89 7.97 -4.44
C GLN A 387 -5.85 8.67 -3.56
N ALA A 388 -5.76 10.00 -3.61
CA ALA A 388 -4.90 10.74 -2.69
C ALA A 388 -5.29 10.53 -1.23
N ALA A 389 -6.59 10.42 -0.92
CA ALA A 389 -7.06 10.09 0.42
C ALA A 389 -6.56 8.70 0.88
N SER A 390 -6.58 7.70 0.00
CA SER A 390 -5.99 6.38 0.28
C SER A 390 -4.50 6.47 0.66
N GLY A 391 -3.74 7.32 -0.03
CA GLY A 391 -2.33 7.59 0.28
C GLY A 391 -2.13 8.29 1.64
N LEU A 392 -3.00 9.26 1.97
CA LEU A 392 -2.99 9.95 3.28
C LEU A 392 -3.27 8.99 4.44
N ILE A 393 -4.20 8.05 4.27
CA ILE A 393 -4.54 7.05 5.29
C ILE A 393 -3.31 6.19 5.62
N PHE A 394 -2.62 5.64 4.61
CA PHE A 394 -1.39 4.87 4.83
C PHE A 394 -0.16 5.73 5.19
N GLY A 395 -0.29 7.05 5.12
CA GLY A 395 0.60 7.95 5.85
C GLY A 395 0.33 7.92 7.36
N VAL A 396 -0.91 7.77 7.83
CA VAL A 396 -1.25 7.79 9.27
C VAL A 396 -1.12 6.41 9.92
N VAL A 397 -1.46 5.33 9.22
CA VAL A 397 -1.45 3.94 9.72
C VAL A 397 -0.17 3.54 10.48
N PRO A 398 1.06 3.85 10.00
CA PRO A 398 2.29 3.45 10.68
C PRO A 398 2.48 4.06 12.08
N PHE A 399 1.70 5.10 12.41
CA PHE A 399 1.80 5.84 13.68
C PHE A 399 0.76 5.38 14.72
N VAL A 400 -0.17 4.50 14.35
CA VAL A 400 -1.20 3.96 15.26
C VAL A 400 -0.56 3.01 16.28
N SER A 401 0.15 2.01 15.78
CA SER A 401 0.87 1.04 16.59
C SER A 401 2.10 0.55 15.84
N LYS A 402 3.29 0.75 16.43
CA LYS A 402 4.53 0.15 15.92
C LYS A 402 4.63 -1.35 16.23
N ARG A 403 3.99 -1.79 17.33
CA ARG A 403 4.05 -3.18 17.83
C ARG A 403 3.15 -4.13 17.06
N SER A 404 1.96 -3.67 16.67
CA SER A 404 0.93 -4.45 15.96
C SER A 404 0.67 -3.87 14.56
N LEU A 405 1.74 -3.45 13.89
CA LEU A 405 1.70 -2.75 12.62
C LEU A 405 0.99 -3.58 11.54
N GLY A 406 1.26 -4.89 11.48
CA GLY A 406 0.61 -5.81 10.55
C GLY A 406 -0.88 -5.91 10.81
N VAL A 407 -1.30 -6.15 12.05
CA VAL A 407 -2.73 -6.18 12.44
C VAL A 407 -3.44 -4.88 12.05
N VAL A 408 -2.88 -3.71 12.39
CA VAL A 408 -3.51 -2.41 12.08
C VAL A 408 -3.58 -2.17 10.56
N ALA A 409 -2.53 -2.50 9.82
CA ALA A 409 -2.53 -2.41 8.35
C ALA A 409 -3.54 -3.39 7.72
N GLY A 410 -3.68 -4.59 8.30
CA GLY A 410 -4.65 -5.60 7.94
C GLY A 410 -6.08 -5.13 8.14
N MET A 411 -6.41 -4.61 9.33
CA MET A 411 -7.71 -4.04 9.65
C MET A 411 -8.06 -2.87 8.73
N THR A 412 -7.13 -1.93 8.57
CA THR A 412 -7.32 -0.76 7.71
C THR A 412 -7.53 -1.18 6.26
N GLY A 413 -6.67 -2.07 5.75
CA GLY A 413 -6.76 -2.63 4.41
C GLY A 413 -8.07 -3.38 4.16
N SER A 414 -8.53 -4.19 5.12
CA SER A 414 -9.83 -4.88 5.05
C SER A 414 -11.00 -3.91 5.01
N GLY A 415 -10.90 -2.78 5.72
CA GLY A 415 -11.90 -1.71 5.65
C GLY A 415 -12.18 -1.25 4.22
N GLY A 416 -11.14 -1.18 3.38
CA GLY A 416 -11.25 -0.90 1.95
C GLY A 416 -12.14 -1.88 1.19
N THR A 417 -11.93 -3.19 1.36
CA THR A 417 -12.71 -4.22 0.65
C THR A 417 -14.10 -4.41 1.25
N VAL A 418 -14.26 -4.23 2.56
CA VAL A 418 -15.58 -4.11 3.21
C VAL A 418 -16.36 -2.95 2.61
N GLY A 419 -15.74 -1.77 2.48
CA GLY A 419 -16.35 -0.60 1.87
C GLY A 419 -16.81 -0.85 0.44
N ALA A 420 -16.00 -1.56 -0.36
CA ALA A 420 -16.36 -1.96 -1.72
C ALA A 420 -17.61 -2.87 -1.74
N VAL A 421 -17.63 -3.92 -0.92
CA VAL A 421 -18.80 -4.82 -0.80
C VAL A 421 -20.04 -4.08 -0.35
N VAL A 422 -19.93 -3.27 0.71
CA VAL A 422 -21.05 -2.52 1.29
C VAL A 422 -21.62 -1.55 0.26
N THR A 423 -20.78 -0.77 -0.42
CA THR A 423 -21.25 0.18 -1.44
C THR A 423 -21.80 -0.53 -2.67
N GLN A 424 -21.16 -1.60 -3.15
CA GLN A 424 -21.66 -2.40 -4.28
C GLN A 424 -23.03 -3.03 -3.99
N VAL A 425 -23.20 -3.64 -2.81
CA VAL A 425 -24.45 -4.30 -2.43
C VAL A 425 -25.55 -3.28 -2.13
N LEU A 426 -25.26 -2.24 -1.34
CA LEU A 426 -26.29 -1.28 -0.95
C LEU A 426 -26.74 -0.35 -2.08
N LEU A 427 -25.82 0.03 -2.96
CA LEU A 427 -26.07 1.10 -3.92
C LEU A 427 -26.22 0.60 -5.36
N PHE A 428 -25.65 -0.56 -5.70
CA PHE A 428 -25.59 -1.02 -7.09
C PHE A 428 -26.16 -2.41 -7.32
N SER A 429 -26.68 -3.07 -6.27
CA SER A 429 -27.42 -4.33 -6.41
C SER A 429 -28.93 -4.07 -6.46
N GLY A 430 -29.54 -4.31 -7.62
CA GLY A 430 -30.99 -4.23 -7.82
C GLY A 430 -31.37 -3.82 -9.23
N ASP A 431 -32.42 -4.44 -9.78
CA ASP A 431 -32.80 -4.32 -11.20
C ASP A 431 -33.35 -2.94 -11.61
N ASN A 432 -33.73 -2.10 -10.64
CA ASN A 432 -34.34 -0.78 -10.87
C ASN A 432 -33.52 0.41 -10.30
N VAL A 433 -32.24 0.20 -9.97
CA VAL A 433 -31.44 1.26 -9.34
C VAL A 433 -30.75 2.13 -10.38
N ARG A 434 -31.13 3.42 -10.44
CA ARG A 434 -30.44 4.40 -11.30
C ARG A 434 -29.03 4.67 -10.78
N LYS A 435 -28.01 4.26 -11.55
CA LYS A 435 -26.57 4.43 -11.22
C LYS A 435 -26.20 5.86 -10.83
N GLN A 436 -26.83 6.89 -11.41
CA GLN A 436 -26.62 8.30 -11.06
C GLN A 436 -26.94 8.60 -9.58
N ARG A 437 -28.05 8.05 -9.09
CA ARG A 437 -28.49 8.22 -7.69
C ARG A 437 -27.56 7.47 -6.76
N SER A 438 -27.13 6.27 -7.16
CA SER A 438 -26.16 5.45 -6.42
C SER A 438 -24.81 6.14 -6.26
N ILE A 439 -24.26 6.70 -7.35
CA ILE A 439 -23.01 7.49 -7.32
C ILE A 439 -23.16 8.71 -6.41
N SER A 440 -24.31 9.40 -6.48
CA SER A 440 -24.58 10.56 -5.62
C SER A 440 -24.61 10.18 -4.14
N LEU A 441 -25.27 9.07 -3.80
CA LEU A 441 -25.41 8.57 -2.43
C LEU A 441 -24.06 8.07 -1.90
N MET A 442 -23.26 7.40 -2.73
CA MET A 442 -21.90 6.99 -2.42
C MET A 442 -21.04 8.20 -2.00
N GLY A 443 -21.10 9.30 -2.76
CA GLY A 443 -20.38 10.53 -2.42
C GLY A 443 -20.82 11.16 -1.10
N LEU A 444 -22.12 11.16 -0.81
CA LEU A 444 -22.65 11.63 0.48
C LEU A 444 -22.15 10.76 1.63
N MET A 445 -22.16 9.44 1.49
CA MET A 445 -21.66 8.52 2.50
C MET A 445 -20.15 8.74 2.75
N THR A 446 -19.36 8.94 1.68
CA THR A 446 -17.94 9.29 1.80
C THR A 446 -17.71 10.59 2.57
N PHE A 447 -18.49 11.63 2.28
CA PHE A 447 -18.40 12.90 2.97
C PHE A 447 -18.73 12.75 4.47
N VAL A 448 -19.82 12.06 4.80
CA VAL A 448 -20.21 11.81 6.20
C VAL A 448 -19.15 10.97 6.93
N ALA A 449 -18.62 9.92 6.29
CA ALA A 449 -17.56 9.10 6.86
C ALA A 449 -16.29 9.90 7.15
N SER A 450 -15.98 10.93 6.35
CA SER A 450 -14.81 11.78 6.57
C SER A 450 -14.84 12.52 7.91
N LEU A 451 -16.03 12.79 8.47
CA LEU A 451 -16.16 13.44 9.78
C LEU A 451 -15.60 12.56 10.90
N SER A 452 -15.54 11.24 10.73
CA SER A 452 -14.96 10.34 11.73
C SER A 452 -13.48 10.60 12.01
N VAL A 453 -12.75 11.27 11.10
CA VAL A 453 -11.35 11.68 11.33
C VAL A 453 -11.23 12.54 12.59
N THR A 454 -12.24 13.35 12.92
CA THR A 454 -12.20 14.23 14.09
C THR A 454 -12.18 13.48 15.42
N LEU A 455 -12.57 12.20 15.42
CA LEU A 455 -12.55 11.33 16.58
C LEU A 455 -11.18 10.70 16.84
N ILE A 456 -10.24 10.77 15.88
CA ILE A 456 -8.89 10.23 16.04
C ILE A 456 -8.09 11.13 16.99
N TYR A 457 -7.61 10.56 18.09
CA TYR A 457 -6.75 11.22 19.06
C TYR A 457 -5.51 10.38 19.37
N PHE A 458 -4.33 11.01 19.25
CA PHE A 458 -3.07 10.40 19.66
C PHE A 458 -2.61 11.04 20.98
N PRO A 459 -2.40 10.28 22.07
CA PRO A 459 -1.96 10.86 23.34
C PRO A 459 -0.70 11.73 23.23
N ARG A 460 0.29 11.28 22.45
CA ARG A 460 1.57 11.97 22.26
C ARG A 460 1.50 13.20 21.35
N TRP A 461 0.56 13.24 20.38
CA TRP A 461 0.53 14.27 19.33
C TRP A 461 -0.76 15.11 19.29
N GLY A 462 -1.77 14.72 20.05
CA GLY A 462 -3.12 15.29 20.01
C GLY A 462 -4.00 14.76 18.87
N GLY A 463 -5.15 15.43 18.68
CA GLY A 463 -6.08 15.18 17.57
C GLY A 463 -6.26 16.44 16.71
N ILE A 464 -7.27 16.46 15.83
CA ILE A 464 -7.59 17.64 14.98
C ILE A 464 -7.87 18.89 15.81
N PHE A 465 -8.62 18.75 16.91
CA PHE A 465 -9.06 19.87 17.75
C PHE A 465 -8.34 19.95 19.11
N CYS A 466 -7.63 18.89 19.51
CA CYS A 466 -7.12 18.74 20.88
C CYS A 466 -5.59 18.71 20.99
N GLY A 467 -5.07 19.38 22.04
CA GLY A 467 -3.71 19.29 22.62
C GLY A 467 -3.16 17.87 22.74
N PRO A 468 -1.84 17.62 22.67
CA PRO A 468 -1.28 16.44 23.32
C PRO A 468 -1.58 16.47 24.84
N SER A 469 -1.74 15.30 25.46
CA SER A 469 -2.07 15.20 26.90
C SER A 469 -0.85 15.53 27.77
N SER A 470 -1.06 16.29 28.87
CA SER A 470 0.02 16.67 29.80
C SER A 470 0.64 15.47 30.56
N SER A 471 -0.06 14.34 30.69
CA SER A 471 0.42 13.16 31.42
C SER A 471 1.51 12.36 30.69
N SER A 472 1.70 12.56 29.38
CA SER A 472 2.77 11.87 28.65
C SER A 472 4.17 12.42 28.97
N ALA A 473 4.26 13.60 29.60
CA ALA A 473 5.52 14.13 30.11
C ALA A 473 5.96 13.46 31.42
N SER A 474 5.01 12.90 32.20
CA SER A 474 5.30 12.17 33.44
C SER A 474 5.64 10.70 33.20
N ASP A 475 5.02 10.06 32.20
CA ASP A 475 5.37 8.67 31.82
C ASP A 475 6.80 8.57 31.24
N ASP A 476 7.28 9.60 30.53
CA ASP A 476 8.67 9.73 30.06
C ASP A 476 9.69 9.65 31.22
N CYS A 477 9.33 10.09 32.43
CA CYS A 477 10.23 10.04 33.60
C CYS A 477 10.30 8.64 34.21
N SER A 478 9.20 7.88 34.17
CA SER A 478 9.15 6.51 34.70
C SER A 478 9.69 5.47 33.72
N GLN A 479 9.51 5.68 32.40
CA GLN A 479 10.00 4.77 31.37
C GLN A 479 11.52 4.90 31.15
N ARG A 480 12.10 6.08 31.36
CA ARG A 480 13.58 6.26 31.40
C ARG A 480 14.28 5.51 32.55
N LEU A 481 13.55 5.18 33.62
CA LEU A 481 14.11 4.46 34.78
C LEU A 481 14.01 2.93 34.63
N LEU A 482 13.27 2.43 33.65
CA LEU A 482 13.09 1.00 33.37
C LEU A 482 13.45 0.71 31.92
N GLY A 483 14.75 0.80 31.61
CA GLY A 483 15.45 0.13 30.51
C GLY A 483 14.75 0.04 29.16
N ASP A 484 14.99 1.03 28.31
CA ASP A 484 15.39 0.87 26.89
C ASP A 484 15.75 2.27 26.35
N GLU A 485 17.04 2.48 26.07
CA GLU A 485 17.54 3.70 25.42
C GLU A 485 17.20 3.68 23.92
N GLU A 486 15.94 3.88 23.55
CA GLU A 486 15.53 4.14 22.15
C GLU A 486 14.45 5.22 22.10
N GLU A 487 14.78 6.46 22.48
CA GLU A 487 13.88 7.59 22.21
C GLU A 487 14.59 8.95 22.23
N ASP A 488 15.22 9.30 21.11
CA ASP A 488 15.42 10.70 20.71
C ASP A 488 15.62 10.75 19.20
N ASP A 489 14.63 11.28 18.45
CA ASP A 489 14.91 11.96 17.17
C ASP A 489 13.69 12.69 16.55
N ASP A 490 12.46 12.50 17.05
CA ASP A 490 11.33 13.34 16.61
C ASP A 490 11.39 14.80 17.15
N LYS A 491 12.42 15.15 17.92
CA LYS A 491 12.62 16.50 18.51
C LYS A 491 13.65 17.38 17.77
N VAL A 492 14.50 16.86 16.89
CA VAL A 492 15.67 17.64 16.41
C VAL A 492 15.39 18.55 15.21
N VAL A 493 14.24 18.43 14.52
CA VAL A 493 13.95 19.26 13.33
C VAL A 493 13.09 20.51 13.62
N ILE A 494 12.61 20.70 14.86
CA ILE A 494 11.82 21.88 15.26
C ILE A 494 12.42 22.54 16.50
N SER A 495 13.68 22.98 16.41
CA SER A 495 14.22 23.99 17.32
C SER A 495 14.67 25.20 16.52
N GLY A 496 13.67 26.01 16.17
CA GLY A 496 13.84 27.29 15.49
C GLY A 496 12.73 28.24 15.89
N ARG A 497 12.77 28.74 17.15
CA ARG A 497 11.87 29.72 17.79
C ARG A 497 10.47 29.18 18.10
N LEU A 498 9.85 29.40 19.26
CA LEU A 498 9.88 30.53 20.20
C LEU A 498 9.99 30.04 21.65
N ARG A 499 10.78 30.74 22.48
CA ARG A 499 10.68 30.64 23.94
C ARG A 499 9.44 31.42 24.40
N PRO A 500 8.60 30.90 25.31
CA PRO A 500 7.72 31.74 26.09
C PRO A 500 8.57 32.50 27.13
N VAL A 501 8.50 33.82 27.10
CA VAL A 501 8.87 34.66 28.24
C VAL A 501 7.71 34.53 29.23
N CYS A 502 8.03 34.24 30.50
CA CYS A 502 7.07 34.24 31.61
C CYS A 502 6.36 35.58 31.75
#